data_AF-A0A2P4T1W5-F1
#
_entry.id   AF-A0A2P4T1W5-F1
#
_cell.length_a   1.000
_cell.length_b   1.000
_cell.length_c   1.000
_cell.angle_alpha   90.00
_cell.angle_beta   90.00
_cell.angle_gamma   90.00
#
_symmetry.space_group_name_H-M   'P 1'
#
loop_
_entity.id
_entity.type
_entity.pdbx_description
1 polymer ?
#
loop_
_entity_poly.entity_id
_entity_poly.type
_entity_poly.pdbx_seq_one_letter_code
_entity_poly.pdbx_strand_id
1 'polypeptide(L)'
;LSGCPLNAQAIKKGKISEELMTIKLKASGGIESDEEIRHLDEEIKELNESNLKIEADMMKLQTQITSMETNLKTIEEENKLIEQNNESLLKELAGLSQALISSLADIQLPQMGPISEQNFEAYVNTLTDMYSNLERDYSPECKALLESIKQAVKGIHV
;
A
#
# COMPACT_ATOMS: atom_id res chain seq x y z
N LEU A 1 42.29 -90.15 11.99
CA LEU A 1 43.64 -89.59 12.27
C LEU A 1 43.64 -88.20 11.65
N SER A 2 43.53 -87.07 12.35
CA SER A 2 44.20 -86.58 13.56
C SER A 2 43.32 -85.42 14.07
N GLY A 3 42.99 -85.24 15.35
CA GLY A 3 43.86 -85.21 16.53
C GLY A 3 43.82 -83.79 17.11
N CYS A 4 42.93 -83.54 18.07
CA CYS A 4 42.90 -82.31 18.86
C CYS A 4 44.19 -82.14 19.67
N PRO A 5 44.46 -80.92 20.16
CA PRO A 5 44.88 -80.80 21.56
C PRO A 5 43.92 -79.90 22.35
N LEU A 6 43.33 -80.51 23.37
CA LEU A 6 42.87 -79.83 24.58
C LEU A 6 44.07 -79.14 25.22
N ASN A 7 43.99 -77.84 25.46
CA ASN A 7 44.86 -77.18 26.43
C ASN A 7 43.98 -76.47 27.46
N ALA A 8 43.72 -77.17 28.56
CA ALA A 8 43.28 -76.57 29.80
C ALA A 8 44.54 -76.14 30.56
N GLN A 9 44.67 -74.84 30.90
CA GLN A 9 45.06 -74.37 32.23
C GLN A 9 45.14 -72.83 32.31
N ALA A 10 44.87 -72.35 33.53
CA ALA A 10 44.96 -70.98 34.04
C ALA A 10 43.78 -70.04 33.72
N ILE A 11 42.69 -70.22 34.47
CA ILE A 11 41.69 -69.19 34.76
C ILE A 11 42.44 -67.94 35.29
N LYS A 12 42.48 -66.90 34.46
CA LYS A 12 42.97 -65.56 34.75
C LYS A 12 42.11 -64.87 35.83
N LYS A 13 42.26 -65.20 37.11
CA LYS A 13 41.57 -64.47 38.19
C LYS A 13 42.10 -63.04 38.43
N GLY A 14 43.30 -62.70 37.95
CA GLY A 14 43.86 -61.35 38.08
C GLY A 14 43.40 -60.37 36.98
N LYS A 15 43.39 -60.80 35.70
CA LYS A 15 43.03 -59.94 34.56
C LYS A 15 41.54 -59.60 34.50
N ILE A 16 40.66 -60.50 34.96
CA ILE A 16 39.21 -60.26 34.98
C ILE A 16 38.87 -59.17 36.01
N SER A 17 39.62 -59.03 37.11
CA SER A 17 39.35 -58.00 38.12
C SER A 17 39.65 -56.59 37.63
N GLU A 18 40.70 -56.43 36.82
CA GLU A 18 41.12 -55.15 36.24
C GLU A 18 40.23 -54.76 35.06
N GLU A 19 39.85 -55.74 34.23
CA GLU A 19 38.88 -55.56 33.15
C GLU A 19 37.47 -55.27 33.70
N LEU A 20 37.05 -55.91 34.79
CA LEU A 20 35.80 -55.61 35.50
C LEU A 20 35.83 -54.23 36.18
N MET A 21 36.97 -53.80 36.75
CA MET A 21 37.15 -52.42 37.25
C MET A 21 37.09 -51.38 36.14
N THR A 22 37.70 -51.68 34.99
CA THR A 22 37.68 -50.80 33.81
C THR A 22 36.28 -50.74 33.19
N ILE A 23 35.52 -51.84 33.19
CA ILE A 23 34.11 -51.87 32.79
C ILE A 23 33.25 -51.12 33.82
N LYS A 24 33.53 -51.21 35.12
CA LYS A 24 32.81 -50.44 36.16
C LYS A 24 33.07 -48.93 36.07
N LEU A 25 34.27 -48.53 35.64
CA LEU A 25 34.64 -47.14 35.35
C LEU A 25 34.07 -46.63 34.01
N LYS A 26 33.86 -47.53 33.03
CA LYS A 26 33.12 -47.19 31.80
C LYS A 26 31.60 -47.16 32.02
N ALA A 27 31.08 -47.96 32.95
CA ALA A 27 29.68 -47.91 33.37
C ALA A 27 29.33 -46.63 34.15
N SER A 28 30.31 -45.97 34.78
CA SER A 28 30.11 -44.62 35.35
C SER A 28 30.06 -43.50 34.30
N GLY A 29 30.56 -43.72 33.08
CA GLY A 29 30.46 -42.79 31.95
C GLY A 29 29.14 -42.87 31.17
N GLY A 30 28.29 -43.87 31.47
CA GLY A 30 26.94 -43.95 30.89
C GLY A 30 25.99 -42.87 31.41
N ILE A 31 26.28 -42.29 32.58
CA ILE A 31 25.48 -41.22 33.19
C ILE A 31 25.79 -39.87 32.52
N GLU A 32 27.05 -39.60 32.16
CA GLU A 32 27.41 -38.38 31.40
C GLU A 32 26.82 -38.40 29.99
N SER A 33 26.84 -39.55 29.31
CA SER A 33 26.22 -39.70 27.99
C SER A 33 24.69 -39.56 28.01
N ASP A 34 24.02 -40.00 29.08
CA ASP A 34 22.57 -39.85 29.24
C ASP A 34 22.18 -38.39 29.56
N GLU A 35 23.03 -37.68 30.32
CA GLU A 35 22.86 -36.25 30.58
C GLU A 35 23.11 -35.40 29.33
N GLU A 36 24.09 -35.75 28.50
CA GLU A 36 24.32 -35.09 27.20
C GLU A 36 23.16 -35.30 26.24
N ILE A 37 22.58 -36.51 26.18
CA ILE A 37 21.39 -36.79 25.36
C ILE A 37 20.19 -35.98 25.87
N ARG A 38 19.96 -35.94 27.19
CA ARG A 38 18.91 -35.11 27.80
C ARG A 38 19.08 -33.63 27.49
N HIS A 39 20.32 -33.12 27.52
CA HIS A 39 20.61 -31.72 27.18
C HIS A 39 20.29 -31.43 25.71
N LEU A 40 20.70 -32.32 24.79
CA LEU A 40 20.39 -32.18 23.37
C LEU A 40 18.89 -32.24 23.10
N ASP A 41 18.15 -33.10 23.79
CA ASP A 41 16.69 -33.18 23.68
C ASP A 41 16.01 -31.88 24.13
N GLU A 42 16.49 -31.25 25.20
CA GLU A 42 15.99 -29.94 25.65
C GLU A 42 16.33 -28.83 24.64
N GLU A 43 17.55 -28.81 24.09
CA GLU A 43 17.95 -27.85 23.06
C GLU A 43 17.12 -28.01 21.76
N ILE A 44 16.85 -29.26 21.34
CA ILE A 44 15.96 -29.57 20.22
C ILE A 44 14.55 -29.05 20.51
N LYS A 45 14.06 -29.23 21.73
CA LYS A 45 12.72 -28.76 22.13
C LYS A 45 12.64 -27.22 22.11
N GLU A 46 13.61 -26.53 22.68
CA GLU A 46 13.68 -25.06 22.64
C GLU A 46 13.77 -24.52 21.20
N LEU A 47 14.59 -25.16 20.35
CA LEU A 47 14.68 -24.82 18.93
C LEU A 47 13.35 -25.04 18.19
N ASN A 48 12.64 -26.13 18.47
CA ASN A 48 11.33 -26.39 17.89
C ASN A 48 10.29 -25.36 18.34
N GLU A 49 10.27 -24.99 19.62
CA GLU A 49 9.40 -23.92 20.13
C GLU A 49 9.71 -22.57 19.46
N SER A 50 10.99 -22.24 19.30
CA SER A 50 11.44 -21.04 18.58
C SER A 50 11.02 -21.06 17.10
N ASN A 51 11.19 -22.18 16.40
CA ASN A 51 10.78 -22.33 15.01
C ASN A 51 9.27 -22.16 14.85
N LEU A 52 8.46 -22.80 15.70
CA LEU A 52 6.99 -22.66 15.67
C LEU A 52 6.56 -21.20 15.86
N LYS A 53 7.26 -20.45 16.73
CA LYS A 53 6.99 -19.03 16.93
C LYS A 53 7.34 -18.20 15.68
N ILE A 54 8.49 -18.46 15.06
CA ILE A 54 8.90 -17.78 13.83
C ILE A 54 7.92 -18.06 12.69
N GLU A 55 7.48 -19.31 12.53
CA GLU A 55 6.47 -19.69 11.53
C GLU A 55 5.15 -18.93 11.75
N ALA A 56 4.69 -18.81 12.99
CA ALA A 56 3.49 -18.05 13.33
C ALA A 56 3.65 -16.55 13.00
N ASP A 57 4.80 -15.95 13.35
CA ASP A 57 5.10 -14.56 13.04
C ASP A 57 5.20 -14.34 11.51
N MET A 58 5.78 -15.29 10.78
CA MET A 58 5.86 -15.24 9.32
C MET A 58 4.47 -15.30 8.67
N MET A 59 3.57 -16.17 9.14
CA MET A 59 2.18 -16.20 8.66
C MET A 59 1.45 -14.87 8.92
N LYS A 60 1.69 -14.25 10.08
CA LYS A 60 1.12 -12.94 10.42
C LYS A 60 1.66 -11.84 9.51
N LEU A 61 2.95 -11.86 9.17
CA LEU A 61 3.54 -10.91 8.23
C LEU A 61 2.98 -11.11 6.82
N GLN A 62 2.86 -12.35 6.34
CA GLN A 62 2.24 -12.64 5.04
C GLN A 62 0.81 -12.11 4.95
N THR A 63 0.00 -12.33 6.00
CA THR A 63 -1.38 -11.82 6.05
C THR A 63 -1.42 -10.30 5.98
N GLN A 64 -0.53 -9.61 6.70
CA GLN A 64 -0.42 -8.15 6.66
C GLN A 64 0.00 -7.65 5.27
N ILE A 65 0.98 -8.30 4.63
CA ILE A 65 1.43 -7.96 3.27
C ILE A 65 0.26 -8.07 2.29
N THR A 66 -0.46 -9.19 2.28
CA THR A 66 -1.61 -9.38 1.38
C THR A 66 -2.71 -8.35 1.63
N SER A 67 -2.96 -7.98 2.89
CA SER A 67 -3.91 -6.92 3.22
C SER A 67 -3.44 -5.56 2.69
N MET A 68 -2.16 -5.23 2.81
CA MET A 68 -1.59 -3.99 2.29
C MET A 68 -1.63 -3.95 0.76
N GLU A 69 -1.32 -5.05 0.08
CA GLU A 69 -1.41 -5.16 -1.38
C GLU A 69 -2.84 -4.94 -1.87
N THR A 70 -3.82 -5.51 -1.18
CA THR A 70 -5.24 -5.31 -1.51
C THR A 70 -5.65 -3.85 -1.32
N ASN A 71 -5.28 -3.25 -0.19
CA ASN A 71 -5.58 -1.84 0.08
C ASN A 71 -4.92 -0.91 -0.93
N LEU A 72 -3.66 -1.16 -1.29
CA LEU A 72 -2.93 -0.38 -2.29
C LEU A 72 -3.65 -0.43 -3.64
N LYS A 73 -4.06 -1.62 -4.06
CA LYS A 73 -4.82 -1.79 -5.31
C LYS A 73 -6.14 -1.02 -5.30
N THR A 74 -6.88 -1.04 -4.20
CA THR A 74 -8.10 -0.23 -4.06
C THR A 74 -7.82 1.27 -4.19
N ILE A 75 -6.76 1.77 -3.53
CA ILE A 75 -6.37 3.17 -3.63
C ILE A 75 -5.98 3.55 -5.07
N GLU A 76 -5.28 2.68 -5.79
CA GLU A 76 -4.94 2.89 -7.20
C GLU A 76 -6.19 2.99 -8.09
N GLU A 77 -7.18 2.13 -7.86
CA GLU A 77 -8.46 2.16 -8.59
C GLU A 77 -9.26 3.44 -8.29
N GLU A 78 -9.32 3.86 -7.03
CA GLU A 78 -9.97 5.12 -6.62
C GLU A 78 -9.28 6.35 -7.21
N ASN A 79 -7.94 6.40 -7.17
CA ASN A 79 -7.17 7.50 -7.78
C ASN A 79 -7.43 7.61 -9.28
N LYS A 80 -7.48 6.47 -9.98
CA LYS A 80 -7.80 6.45 -11.41
C LYS A 80 -9.20 7.01 -11.69
N LEU A 81 -10.18 6.69 -10.85
CA LEU A 81 -11.53 7.24 -10.98
C LEU A 81 -11.55 8.76 -10.76
N ILE A 82 -10.78 9.25 -9.78
CA ILE A 82 -10.64 10.69 -9.52
C ILE A 82 -10.00 11.40 -10.72
N GLU A 83 -8.95 10.83 -11.31
CA GLU A 83 -8.30 11.38 -12.51
C GLU A 83 -9.29 11.47 -13.69
N GLN A 84 -10.06 10.41 -13.94
CA GLN A 84 -11.08 10.40 -14.99
C GLN A 84 -12.17 11.46 -14.75
N ASN A 85 -12.60 11.63 -13.50
CA ASN A 85 -13.58 12.65 -13.14
C ASN A 85 -13.01 14.06 -13.34
N ASN A 86 -11.76 14.29 -12.95
CA ASN A 86 -11.07 15.57 -13.17
C ASN A 86 -10.95 15.89 -14.67
N GLU A 87 -10.63 14.91 -15.51
CA GLU A 87 -10.57 15.09 -16.96
C GLU A 87 -11.95 15.43 -17.54
N SER A 88 -13.02 14.76 -17.07
CA SER A 88 -14.40 15.10 -17.47
C SER A 88 -14.77 16.52 -17.09
N LEU A 89 -14.48 16.94 -15.85
CA LEU A 89 -14.75 18.29 -15.37
C LEU A 89 -13.98 19.36 -16.15
N LEU A 90 -12.72 19.11 -16.50
CA LEU A 90 -11.94 20.01 -17.35
C LEU A 90 -12.56 20.16 -18.75
N LYS A 91 -13.05 19.06 -19.32
CA LYS A 91 -13.74 19.08 -20.61
C LYS A 91 -15.07 19.83 -20.55
N GLU A 92 -15.85 19.63 -19.49
CA GLU A 92 -17.10 20.37 -19.26
C GLU A 92 -16.83 21.86 -19.07
N LEU A 93 -15.81 22.22 -18.28
CA LEU A 93 -15.41 23.60 -18.08
C LEU A 93 -14.97 24.28 -19.39
N ALA A 94 -14.18 23.59 -20.21
CA ALA A 94 -13.79 24.07 -21.53
C ALA A 94 -15.00 24.23 -22.46
N GLY A 95 -15.92 23.27 -22.45
CA GLY A 95 -17.17 23.34 -23.22
C GLY A 95 -18.05 24.51 -22.79
N LEU A 96 -18.17 24.75 -21.48
CA LEU A 96 -18.91 25.87 -20.92
C LEU A 96 -18.27 27.22 -21.26
N SER A 97 -16.95 27.32 -21.17
CA SER A 97 -16.20 28.51 -21.59
C SER A 97 -16.47 28.82 -23.06
N GLN A 98 -16.39 27.82 -23.94
CA GLN A 98 -16.66 27.98 -25.37
C GLN A 98 -18.12 28.37 -25.66
N ALA A 99 -19.07 27.78 -24.95
CA ALA A 99 -20.48 28.14 -25.07
C ALA A 99 -20.71 29.60 -24.65
N LEU A 100 -20.07 30.04 -23.56
CA LEU A 100 -20.17 31.42 -23.09
C LEU A 100 -19.52 32.41 -24.07
N ILE A 101 -18.35 32.11 -24.61
CA ILE A 101 -17.70 32.91 -25.67
C ILE A 101 -18.64 33.05 -26.86
N SER A 102 -19.24 31.94 -27.29
CA SER A 102 -20.14 31.92 -28.45
C SER A 102 -21.41 32.72 -28.20
N SER A 103 -22.04 32.57 -27.03
CA SER A 103 -23.22 33.32 -26.63
C SER A 103 -22.96 34.83 -26.54
N LEU A 104 -21.77 35.23 -26.11
CA LEU A 104 -21.41 36.64 -25.91
C LEU A 104 -20.70 37.28 -27.11
N ALA A 105 -20.52 36.55 -28.22
CA ALA A 105 -19.74 37.02 -29.37
C ALA A 105 -20.22 38.36 -29.95
N ASP A 106 -21.54 38.61 -29.92
CA ASP A 106 -22.17 39.84 -30.42
C ASP A 106 -22.29 40.94 -29.36
N ILE A 107 -21.90 40.66 -28.12
CA ILE A 107 -21.97 41.62 -27.02
C ILE A 107 -20.59 42.25 -26.85
N GLN A 108 -20.53 43.58 -26.81
CA GLN A 108 -19.29 44.32 -26.58
C GLN A 108 -19.33 45.07 -25.25
N LEU A 109 -18.40 44.75 -24.36
CA LEU A 109 -18.22 45.48 -23.11
C LEU A 109 -17.50 46.82 -23.34
N PRO A 110 -17.79 47.85 -22.53
CA PRO A 110 -17.05 49.11 -22.59
C PRO A 110 -15.55 48.89 -22.41
N GLN A 111 -14.73 49.55 -23.23
CA GLN A 111 -13.26 49.48 -23.18
C GLN A 111 -12.66 48.09 -23.46
N MET A 112 -13.47 47.14 -23.94
CA MET A 112 -13.04 45.79 -24.28
C MET A 112 -13.28 45.51 -25.77
N GLY A 113 -12.38 44.72 -26.35
CA GLY A 113 -12.59 44.14 -27.69
C GLY A 113 -13.62 43.00 -27.65
N PRO A 114 -13.90 42.37 -28.80
CA PRO A 114 -14.71 41.16 -28.87
C PRO A 114 -14.18 40.08 -27.91
N ILE A 115 -15.09 39.30 -27.33
CA ILE A 115 -14.72 38.18 -26.45
C ILE A 115 -13.94 37.11 -27.23
N SER A 116 -12.90 36.58 -26.63
CA SER A 116 -12.04 35.52 -27.16
C SER A 116 -11.42 34.73 -26.00
N GLU A 117 -10.83 33.57 -26.28
CA GLU A 117 -10.14 32.79 -25.25
C GLU A 117 -9.05 33.60 -24.52
N GLN A 118 -8.37 34.52 -25.21
CA GLN A 118 -7.26 35.29 -24.66
C GLN A 118 -7.70 36.36 -23.66
N ASN A 119 -8.93 36.86 -23.76
CA ASN A 119 -9.47 37.90 -22.88
C ASN A 119 -10.67 37.41 -22.05
N PHE A 120 -11.01 36.12 -22.13
CA PHE A 120 -12.19 35.53 -21.50
C PHE A 120 -12.25 35.80 -20.00
N GLU A 121 -11.14 35.60 -19.28
CA GLU A 121 -11.06 35.83 -17.84
C GLU A 121 -11.36 37.28 -17.48
N ALA A 122 -10.74 38.24 -18.17
CA ALA A 122 -11.02 39.67 -17.97
C ALA A 122 -12.47 40.02 -18.32
N TYR A 123 -13.03 39.37 -19.34
CA TYR A 123 -14.43 39.54 -19.77
C TYR A 123 -15.38 39.08 -18.67
N VAL A 124 -15.19 37.86 -18.14
CA VAL A 124 -15.98 37.30 -17.05
C VAL A 124 -15.85 38.15 -15.80
N ASN A 125 -14.63 38.57 -15.41
CA ASN A 125 -14.43 39.43 -14.24
C ASN A 125 -15.18 40.76 -14.37
N THR A 126 -15.16 41.37 -15.56
CA THR A 126 -15.92 42.61 -15.81
C THR A 126 -17.42 42.38 -15.74
N LEU A 127 -17.92 41.27 -16.30
CA LEU A 127 -19.33 40.88 -16.18
C LEU A 127 -19.75 40.66 -14.73
N THR A 128 -18.92 39.96 -13.96
CA THR A 128 -19.12 39.72 -12.53
C THR A 128 -19.14 41.03 -11.77
N ASP A 129 -18.20 41.94 -12.02
CA ASP A 129 -18.17 43.26 -11.38
C ASP A 129 -19.40 44.09 -11.71
N MET A 130 -19.83 44.12 -12.98
CA MET A 130 -21.04 44.83 -13.38
C MET A 130 -22.29 44.27 -12.68
N TYR A 131 -22.40 42.94 -12.60
CA TYR A 131 -23.52 42.26 -11.94
C TYR A 131 -23.47 42.45 -10.41
N SER A 132 -22.32 42.26 -9.76
CA SER A 132 -22.17 42.42 -8.31
C SER A 132 -22.42 43.86 -7.83
N ASN A 133 -22.24 44.85 -8.70
CA ASN A 133 -22.50 46.27 -8.40
C ASN A 133 -23.88 46.75 -8.88
N LEU A 134 -24.85 45.84 -9.09
CA LEU A 134 -26.24 46.09 -9.55
C LEU A 134 -27.01 47.17 -8.77
N GLU A 135 -26.61 47.49 -7.54
CA GLU A 135 -27.25 48.51 -6.70
C GLU A 135 -26.82 49.95 -6.99
N ARG A 136 -25.83 50.16 -7.88
CA ARG A 136 -25.48 51.52 -8.33
C ARG A 136 -26.49 51.99 -9.39
N ASP A 137 -26.79 53.29 -9.42
CA ASP A 137 -27.59 53.93 -10.47
C ASP A 137 -26.87 53.83 -11.83
N TYR A 138 -26.92 52.65 -12.44
CA TYR A 138 -26.41 52.42 -13.77
C TYR A 138 -27.19 53.24 -14.80
N SER A 139 -26.47 53.77 -15.78
CA SER A 139 -27.08 54.45 -16.91
C SER A 139 -28.04 53.50 -17.65
N PRO A 140 -29.03 54.04 -18.39
CA PRO A 140 -29.96 53.23 -19.20
C PRO A 140 -29.24 52.26 -20.14
N GLU A 141 -28.10 52.66 -20.69
CA GLU A 141 -27.27 51.86 -21.59
C GLU A 141 -26.63 50.66 -20.86
N CYS A 142 -26.11 50.85 -19.65
CA CYS A 142 -25.59 49.76 -18.83
C CYS A 142 -26.69 48.76 -18.43
N LYS A 143 -27.89 49.25 -18.12
CA LYS A 143 -29.06 48.39 -17.83
C LYS A 143 -29.49 47.57 -19.05
N ALA A 144 -29.53 48.19 -20.23
CA ALA A 144 -29.83 47.50 -21.47
C ALA A 144 -28.78 46.42 -21.81
N LEU A 145 -27.49 46.73 -21.63
CA LEU A 145 -26.39 45.80 -21.83
C LEU A 145 -26.51 44.57 -20.92
N LEU A 146 -26.79 44.78 -19.62
CA LEU A 146 -27.00 43.69 -18.65
C LEU A 146 -28.18 42.77 -19.05
N GLU A 147 -29.28 43.33 -19.56
CA GLU A 147 -30.40 42.52 -20.04
C GLU A 147 -30.05 41.76 -21.34
N SER A 148 -29.29 42.35 -22.26
CA SER A 148 -28.76 41.66 -23.44
C SER A 148 -27.85 40.49 -23.06
N ILE A 149 -26.94 40.70 -22.11
CA ILE A 149 -26.06 39.65 -21.56
C ILE A 149 -26.91 38.53 -20.97
N LYS A 150 -27.86 38.88 -20.09
CA LYS A 150 -28.75 37.92 -19.43
C LYS A 150 -29.53 37.09 -20.44
N GLN A 151 -29.99 37.68 -21.54
CA GLN A 151 -30.68 36.97 -22.59
C GLN A 151 -29.76 36.05 -23.40
N ALA A 152 -28.53 36.49 -23.69
CA ALA A 152 -27.54 35.71 -24.43
C ALA A 152 -27.07 34.46 -23.66
N VAL A 153 -26.93 34.56 -22.33
CA VAL A 153 -26.47 33.45 -21.48
C VAL A 153 -27.58 32.46 -21.09
N LYS A 154 -28.87 32.85 -21.21
CA LYS A 154 -30.01 31.95 -20.92
C LYS A 154 -30.04 30.66 -21.75
N GLY A 155 -29.39 30.67 -22.92
CA GLY A 155 -29.34 29.51 -23.82
C GLY A 155 -28.25 28.49 -23.50
N ILE A 156 -27.34 28.80 -22.57
CA ILE A 156 -26.25 27.91 -22.20
C ILE A 156 -26.81 26.81 -21.29
N HIS A 157 -26.86 25.59 -21.81
CA HIS A 157 -27.25 24.40 -21.05
C HIS A 157 -25.98 23.72 -20.54
N VAL A 158 -25.99 23.37 -19.25
CA VAL A 158 -24.94 22.60 -18.55
C VAL A 158 -25.40 21.14 -18.47
#